data_AF-A0A9D1U2S6-F1
#
_entry.id   AF-A0A9D1U2S6-F1
#
_cell.length_a   1.000
_cell.length_b   1.000
_cell.length_c   1.000
_cell.angle_alpha   90.00
_cell.angle_beta   90.00
_cell.angle_gamma   90.00
#
_symmetry.space_group_name_H-M   'P 1'
#
loop_
_entity.id
_entity.type
_entity.pdbx_description
1 polymer ?
#
loop_
_entity_poly.entity_id
_entity_poly.type
_entity_poly.pdbx_seq_one_letter_code
_entity_poly.pdbx_strand_id
1 'polypeptide(L)' 'MTEKAHTGELPRLYFAIGKDDHLYASYAHFKAYAEKIGLPAVFEEVDGYHHEWRFWDLAIQKALAFFGL' A
#
# COMPACT_ATOMS: atom_id res chain seq x y z
N MET A 1 10.06 -17.53 -4.57
CA MET A 1 9.80 -16.15 -5.01
C MET A 1 10.97 -15.74 -5.89
N THR A 2 10.71 -15.31 -7.13
CA THR A 2 11.77 -14.84 -8.03
C THR A 2 11.98 -13.35 -7.76
N GLU A 3 13.20 -12.98 -7.42
CA GLU A 3 13.60 -11.58 -7.28
C GLU A 3 13.36 -10.84 -8.60
N LYS A 4 12.73 -9.66 -8.55
CA LYS A 4 12.44 -8.83 -9.73
C LYS A 4 13.37 -7.64 -9.91
N ALA A 5 14.33 -7.45 -8.99
CA ALA A 5 15.30 -6.37 -9.10
C ALA A 5 16.04 -6.46 -10.45
N HIS A 6 16.29 -5.31 -11.07
CA HIS A 6 16.99 -5.18 -12.37
C HIS A 6 16.29 -5.77 -13.61
N THR A 7 15.11 -6.37 -13.47
CA THR A 7 14.36 -6.94 -14.62
C THR A 7 13.56 -5.89 -15.40
N GLY A 8 13.30 -4.73 -14.80
CA GLY A 8 12.36 -3.74 -15.32
C GLY A 8 10.89 -4.09 -15.05
N GLU A 9 10.62 -5.25 -14.47
CA GLU A 9 9.28 -5.64 -14.04
C GLU A 9 9.01 -5.23 -12.59
N LEU A 10 7.79 -4.74 -12.34
CA LEU A 10 7.34 -4.48 -10.98
C LEU A 10 6.91 -5.78 -10.28
N PRO A 11 7.18 -5.91 -8.96
CA PRO A 11 6.53 -6.90 -8.13
C PRO A 11 5.04 -6.56 -7.96
N ARG A 12 4.29 -7.46 -7.31
CA ARG A 12 2.95 -7.09 -6.82
C ARG A 12 3.12 -5.99 -5.76
N LEU A 13 2.39 -4.90 -5.91
CA LEU A 13 2.47 -3.74 -5.02
C LEU A 13 1.18 -3.63 -4.20
N TYR A 14 1.34 -3.39 -2.90
CA TYR A 14 0.26 -3.19 -1.94
C TYR A 14 0.58 -1.97 -1.08
N PHE A 15 -0.34 -1.02 -1.02
CA PHE A 15 -0.22 0.19 -0.22
C PHE A 15 -1.42 0.28 0.72
N ALA A 16 -1.18 0.49 2.01
CA ALA A 16 -2.23 0.70 3.00
C ALA A 16 -1.94 1.98 3.80
N ILE A 17 -2.98 2.73 4.13
CA ILE A 17 -2.86 3.89 5.03
C ILE A 17 -4.09 4.05 5.93
N GLY A 18 -3.89 4.58 7.13
CA GLY A 18 -4.97 5.10 7.97
C GLY A 18 -5.38 6.49 7.48
N LYS A 19 -6.68 6.77 7.32
CA LYS A 19 -7.16 8.06 6.77
C LYS A 19 -6.92 9.26 7.69
N ASP A 20 -6.64 9.01 8.96
CA ASP A 20 -6.28 10.04 9.93
C ASP A 20 -4.75 10.13 10.14
N ASP A 21 -3.96 9.38 9.36
CA ASP A 21 -2.50 9.49 9.35
C ASP A 21 -2.07 10.85 8.77
N HIS A 22 -1.11 11.52 9.41
CA HIS A 22 -0.49 12.75 8.93
C HIS A 22 0.12 12.65 7.52
N LEU A 23 0.38 11.45 7.01
CA LEU A 23 0.89 11.18 5.65
C LEU A 23 -0.23 10.99 4.60
N TYR A 24 -1.50 11.06 4.98
CA TYR A 24 -2.63 10.78 4.08
C TYR A 24 -2.63 11.66 2.81
N ALA A 25 -2.29 12.94 2.94
CA ALA A 25 -2.22 13.85 1.79
C ALA A 25 -1.16 13.40 0.75
N SER A 26 0.02 12.98 1.22
CA SER A 26 1.10 12.47 0.36
C SER A 26 0.71 11.15 -0.30
N TYR A 27 0.06 10.25 0.45
CA TYR A 27 -0.49 9.01 -0.08
C TYR A 27 -1.54 9.28 -1.18
N ALA A 28 -2.48 10.19 -0.94
CA ALA A 28 -3.54 10.51 -1.90
C ALA A 28 -2.95 11.10 -3.20
N HIS A 29 -1.92 11.94 -3.09
CA HIS A 29 -1.19 12.45 -4.24
C HIS A 29 -0.53 11.31 -5.04
N PHE A 30 0.16 10.38 -4.36
CA PHE A 30 0.78 9.23 -5.01
C PHE A 30 -0.25 8.30 -5.65
N LYS A 31 -1.36 8.00 -4.96
CA LYS A 31 -2.46 7.17 -5.49
C LYS A 31 -3.03 7.77 -6.77
N ALA A 32 -3.33 9.07 -6.80
CA ALA A 32 -3.80 9.75 -8.00
C ALA A 32 -2.80 9.68 -9.17
N TYR A 33 -1.50 9.80 -8.88
CA TYR A 33 -0.45 9.63 -9.89
C TYR A 33 -0.35 8.18 -10.39
N ALA A 34 -0.42 7.21 -9.49
CA ALA A 34 -0.39 5.78 -9.80
C ALA A 34 -1.56 5.38 -10.71
N GLU A 35 -2.77 5.87 -10.41
CA GLU A 35 -3.95 5.68 -11.26
C GLU A 35 -3.76 6.31 -12.64
N LYS A 36 -3.23 7.53 -12.71
CA LYS A 36 -2.96 8.25 -13.97
C LYS A 36 -2.00 7.47 -14.89
N ILE A 37 -1.01 6.78 -14.34
CA ILE A 37 -0.03 6.01 -15.13
C ILE A 37 -0.44 4.55 -15.34
N GLY A 38 -1.59 4.12 -14.81
CA GLY A 38 -2.05 2.73 -14.89
C GLY A 38 -1.18 1.75 -14.10
N LEU A 39 -0.60 2.18 -12.97
CA LEU A 39 0.23 1.33 -12.12
C LEU A 39 -0.60 0.14 -11.57
N PRO A 40 -0.20 -1.12 -11.81
CA PRO A 40 -0.87 -2.27 -11.23
C PRO A 40 -0.50 -2.42 -9.75
N ALA A 41 -1.33 -1.86 -8.87
CA ALA A 41 -1.16 -1.92 -7.42
C ALA A 41 -2.50 -1.97 -6.68
N VAL A 42 -2.47 -2.45 -5.44
CA VAL A 42 -3.61 -2.36 -4.50
C VAL A 42 -3.41 -1.16 -3.58
N PHE A 43 -4.47 -0.35 -3.44
CA PHE A 43 -4.52 0.80 -2.55
C PHE A 43 -5.65 0.60 -1.53
N GLU A 44 -5.30 0.46 -0.26
CA GLU A 44 -6.24 0.31 0.84
C GLU A 44 -6.18 1.51 1.80
N GLU A 45 -7.35 2.02 2.16
CA GLU A 45 -7.52 3.13 3.09
C GLU A 45 -8.43 2.67 4.24
N VAL A 46 -8.05 2.96 5.48
CA VAL A 46 -8.80 2.55 6.67
C VAL A 46 -9.15 3.77 7.53
N ASP A 47 -10.44 3.98 7.80
CA ASP A 47 -10.91 5.09 8.64
C ASP A 47 -10.46 4.93 10.11
N GLY A 48 -10.23 6.04 10.82
CA GLY A 48 -10.00 6.06 12.26
C GLY A 48 -8.59 5.68 12.73
N TYR A 49 -7.67 5.38 11.80
CA TYR A 49 -6.30 5.00 12.11
C TYR A 49 -5.30 6.11 11.80
N HIS A 50 -4.36 6.31 12.73
CA HIS A 50 -3.22 7.22 12.59
C HIS A 50 -1.92 6.45 12.29
N HIS A 51 -0.78 7.14 12.41
CA HIS A 51 0.57 6.57 12.26
C HIS A 51 0.98 5.75 13.49
N GLU A 52 0.40 4.56 13.66
CA GLU A 52 0.54 3.77 14.88
C GLU A 52 0.58 2.25 14.67
N TRP A 53 1.13 1.52 15.64
CA TRP A 53 1.27 0.06 15.57
C TRP A 53 -0.05 -0.70 15.45
N ARG A 54 -1.14 -0.17 15.99
CA ARG A 54 -2.48 -0.78 15.83
C ARG A 54 -2.91 -0.81 14.36
N PHE A 55 -2.55 0.21 13.60
CA PHE A 55 -2.76 0.23 12.16
C PHE A 55 -1.85 -0.77 11.45
N TRP A 56 -0.56 -0.79 11.79
CA TRP A 56 0.39 -1.69 11.13
C TRP A 56 0.14 -3.17 11.42
N ASP A 57 -0.38 -3.51 12.60
CA ASP A 57 -0.83 -4.86 12.96
C ASP A 57 -2.02 -5.33 12.10
N LEU A 58 -2.98 -4.44 11.83
CA LEU A 58 -4.08 -4.71 10.89
C LEU A 58 -3.57 -4.82 9.45
N ALA A 59 -2.74 -3.85 9.02
CA ALA A 59 -2.26 -3.76 7.64
C ALA A 59 -1.37 -4.94 7.26
N ILE A 60 -0.54 -5.46 8.17
CA ILE A 60 0.32 -6.60 7.86
C ILE A 60 -0.49 -7.88 7.66
N GLN A 61 -1.54 -8.13 8.43
CA GLN A 61 -2.41 -9.30 8.26
C GLN A 61 -3.07 -9.29 6.87
N LYS A 62 -3.54 -8.13 6.42
CA LYS A 62 -4.12 -7.96 5.08
C LYS A 62 -3.08 -8.08 3.98
N ALA A 63 -1.87 -7.57 4.19
CA ALA A 63 -0.77 -7.74 3.26
C ALA A 63 -0.39 -9.22 3.11
N LEU A 64 -0.29 -9.97 4.21
CA LEU A 64 -0.04 -11.41 4.18
C LEU A 64 -1.12 -12.16 3.39
N ALA A 65 -2.40 -11.86 3.66
CA ALA A 65 -3.52 -12.42 2.91
C ALA A 65 -3.43 -12.09 1.40
N PHE A 66 -3.09 -10.84 1.04
CA PHE A 66 -2.85 -10.44 -0.35
C PHE A 66 -1.70 -11.22 -0.99
N PHE A 67 -0.62 -11.45 -0.25
CA PHE A 67 0.53 -12.20 -0.75
C PHE A 67 0.33 -13.71 -0.77
N GLY A 68 -0.71 -14.23 -0.11
CA GLY A 68 -1.00 -15.66 0.02
C GLY A 68 -0.09 -16.35 1.03
N LEU A 69 0.23 -15.65 2.12
CA LEU A 69 1.08 -16.10 3.22
C LEU A 69 0.27 -16.34 4.50
#